data_AF-A0A6A5GZE3-F1
#
_entry.id   AF-A0A6A5GZE3-F1
#
_cell.length_a   1.000
_cell.length_b   1.000
_cell.length_c   1.000
_cell.angle_alpha   90.00
_cell.angle_beta   90.00
_cell.angle_gamma   90.00
#
_symmetry.space_group_name_H-M   'P 1'
#
loop_
_entity.id
_entity.type
_entity.pdbx_description
1 polymer ?
#
loop_
_entity_poly.entity_id
_entity_poly.type
_entity_poly.pdbx_seq_one_letter_code
_entity_poly.pdbx_strand_id
1 'polypeptide(L)'
;MSDHVFTPERGRDMSRLEHELGEFDVDIDTKNMKNLQGQCEKPKLGKEMKVGRARSLSAVRPAPRDELAFPDEEKRAHVDKLRTKAMRGLRREAKKGEADRHVYDLKPKHLFCGKRGNGKTDWR
;
A
#
# COMPACT_ATOMS: atom_id res chain seq x y z
N MET A 1 -30.29 -32.60 -4.67
CA MET A 1 -29.49 -31.75 -5.57
C MET A 1 -28.72 -30.79 -4.70
N SER A 2 -27.39 -30.76 -4.81
CA SER A 2 -26.54 -29.88 -4.01
C SER A 2 -26.29 -28.62 -4.82
N ASP A 3 -26.95 -27.52 -4.47
CA ASP A 3 -26.78 -26.24 -5.17
C ASP A 3 -25.38 -25.70 -4.85
N HIS A 4 -24.48 -25.80 -5.82
CA HIS A 4 -23.15 -25.23 -5.74
C HIS A 4 -23.26 -23.72 -6.02
N VAL A 5 -23.25 -22.91 -4.97
CA VAL A 5 -23.20 -21.45 -5.09
C VAL A 5 -21.84 -21.06 -5.65
N PHE A 6 -21.78 -20.70 -6.94
CA PHE A 6 -20.59 -20.17 -7.60
C PHE A 6 -20.26 -18.78 -7.02
N THR A 7 -19.21 -18.68 -6.21
CA THR A 7 -18.74 -17.38 -5.72
C THR A 7 -17.89 -16.71 -6.81
N PRO A 8 -18.25 -15.49 -7.27
CA PRO A 8 -17.53 -14.84 -8.35
C PRO A 8 -16.17 -14.32 -7.86
N GLU A 9 -15.12 -15.10 -8.07
CA GLU A 9 -13.77 -14.54 -8.10
C GLU A 9 -13.68 -13.55 -9.27
N ARG A 10 -12.96 -12.43 -9.08
CA ARG A 10 -12.77 -11.38 -10.10
C ARG A 10 -11.78 -11.81 -11.20
N GLY A 11 -11.81 -13.08 -11.59
CA GLY A 11 -11.03 -13.68 -12.66
C GLY A 11 -11.79 -13.70 -13.98
N ARG A 12 -11.05 -13.81 -15.09
CA ARG A 12 -11.60 -14.08 -16.43
C ARG A 12 -11.30 -15.54 -16.75
N ASP A 13 -12.12 -16.43 -16.20
CA ASP A 13 -11.93 -17.88 -16.34
C ASP A 13 -12.95 -18.49 -17.29
N MET A 14 -12.59 -19.61 -17.92
CA MET A 14 -13.42 -20.28 -18.94
C MET A 14 -14.76 -20.76 -18.39
N SER A 15 -14.78 -21.27 -17.15
CA SER A 15 -15.99 -21.72 -16.45
C SER A 15 -16.97 -20.58 -16.16
N ARG A 16 -16.45 -19.37 -15.93
CA ARG A 16 -17.27 -18.17 -15.77
C ARG A 16 -17.91 -17.75 -17.10
N LEU A 17 -17.16 -17.83 -18.19
CA LEU A 17 -17.66 -17.49 -19.53
C LEU A 17 -18.79 -18.44 -19.98
N GLU A 18 -18.68 -19.74 -19.68
CA GLU A 18 -19.76 -20.71 -19.92
C GLU A 18 -21.05 -20.29 -19.21
N HIS A 19 -20.94 -19.96 -17.91
CA HIS A 19 -22.09 -19.57 -17.10
C HIS A 19 -22.73 -18.26 -17.58
N GLU A 20 -21.93 -17.22 -17.86
CA GLU A 20 -22.42 -15.92 -18.32
C GLU A 20 -23.12 -16.02 -19.69
N LEU A 21 -22.63 -16.85 -20.61
CA LEU A 21 -23.25 -17.04 -21.92
C LEU A 21 -24.47 -17.97 -21.88
N GLY A 22 -24.47 -18.96 -20.97
CA GLY A 22 -25.63 -19.80 -20.69
C GLY A 22 -26.82 -19.02 -20.12
N GLU A 23 -26.57 -17.95 -19.35
CA GLU A 23 -27.63 -17.04 -18.87
C GLU A 23 -28.32 -16.27 -20.01
N PHE A 24 -27.64 -16.10 -21.15
CA PHE A 24 -28.19 -15.52 -22.38
C PHE A 24 -28.70 -16.57 -23.39
N ASP A 25 -28.98 -17.80 -22.93
CA ASP A 25 -29.41 -18.95 -23.74
C ASP A 25 -28.43 -19.32 -24.88
N VAL A 26 -27.15 -19.01 -24.71
CA VAL A 26 -26.08 -19.39 -25.65
C VAL A 26 -25.31 -20.58 -25.06
N ASP A 27 -25.66 -21.79 -25.51
CA ASP A 27 -25.05 -23.03 -25.03
C ASP A 27 -23.63 -23.20 -25.62
N ILE A 28 -22.62 -22.94 -24.79
CA ILE A 28 -21.21 -23.05 -25.17
C ILE A 28 -20.49 -23.88 -24.11
N ASP A 29 -20.26 -25.15 -24.42
CA ASP A 29 -19.37 -26.02 -23.64
C ASP A 29 -17.90 -25.55 -23.75
N THR A 30 -17.19 -25.57 -22.63
CA THR A 30 -15.72 -25.40 -22.51
C THR A 30 -14.98 -26.30 -23.47
N LYS A 31 -15.47 -27.53 -23.65
CA LYS A 31 -14.90 -28.54 -24.57
C LYS A 31 -14.93 -28.08 -26.04
N ASN A 32 -15.86 -27.20 -26.40
CA ASN A 32 -16.01 -26.64 -27.74
C ASN A 32 -15.18 -25.36 -27.93
N MET A 33 -14.67 -24.74 -26.84
CA MET A 33 -13.86 -23.51 -26.88
C MET A 33 -12.36 -23.77 -27.18
N LYS A 34 -12.06 -24.57 -28.21
CA LYS A 34 -10.69 -25.03 -28.56
C LYS A 34 -9.70 -23.89 -28.79
N ASN A 35 -10.17 -22.78 -29.36
CA ASN A 35 -9.33 -21.62 -29.65
C ASN A 35 -8.88 -20.90 -28.38
N LEU A 36 -9.76 -20.77 -27.37
CA LEU A 36 -9.40 -20.13 -26.09
C LEU A 36 -8.50 -21.05 -25.28
N GLN A 37 -8.80 -22.35 -25.23
CA GLN A 37 -7.94 -23.36 -24.62
C GLN A 37 -6.51 -23.29 -25.20
N GLY A 38 -6.39 -23.31 -26.53
CA GLY A 38 -5.11 -23.18 -27.21
C GLY A 38 -4.44 -21.81 -27.09
N GLN A 39 -5.10 -20.77 -26.57
CA GLN A 39 -4.46 -19.48 -26.22
C GLN A 39 -3.99 -19.46 -24.76
N CYS A 40 -4.76 -20.05 -23.84
CA CYS A 40 -4.39 -20.21 -22.44
C CYS A 40 -3.17 -21.13 -22.26
N GLU A 41 -3.05 -22.16 -23.09
CA GLU A 41 -1.91 -23.09 -23.11
C GLU A 41 -0.63 -22.48 -23.73
N LYS A 42 -0.73 -21.33 -24.40
CA LYS A 42 0.46 -20.72 -25.00
C LYS A 42 1.42 -20.33 -23.88
N PRO A 43 2.68 -20.83 -23.91
CA PRO A 43 3.68 -20.33 -23.00
C PRO A 43 3.81 -18.83 -23.24
N LYS A 44 3.97 -18.05 -22.17
CA LYS A 44 4.26 -16.61 -22.27
C LYS A 44 5.57 -16.45 -23.05
N LEU A 45 5.48 -16.21 -24.35
CA LEU A 45 6.62 -16.01 -25.24
C LEU A 45 7.14 -14.59 -25.04
N GLY A 46 7.94 -14.44 -24.00
CA GLY A 46 8.71 -13.25 -23.74
C GLY A 46 9.78 -13.62 -22.73
N LYS A 47 11.05 -13.38 -23.05
CA LYS A 47 12.03 -13.20 -21.97
C LYS A 47 11.48 -12.05 -21.15
N GLU A 48 11.27 -12.24 -19.85
CA GLU A 48 11.04 -11.11 -18.97
C GLU A 48 12.19 -10.14 -19.23
N MET A 49 11.86 -9.00 -19.85
CA MET A 49 12.85 -7.99 -20.07
C MET A 49 13.21 -7.53 -18.67
N LYS A 50 14.37 -7.95 -18.16
CA LYS A 50 14.99 -7.31 -17.01
C LYS A 50 15.26 -5.88 -17.47
N VAL A 51 14.24 -5.04 -17.38
CA VAL A 51 14.38 -3.60 -17.27
C VAL A 51 15.09 -3.41 -15.94
N GLY A 52 16.40 -3.66 -15.95
CA GLY A 52 17.27 -3.11 -14.92
C GLY A 52 16.94 -1.63 -14.82
N ARG A 53 16.92 -1.11 -13.59
CA ARG A 53 16.72 0.31 -13.30
C ARG A 53 17.47 1.12 -14.36
N ALA A 54 16.75 1.95 -15.11
CA ALA A 54 17.26 2.62 -16.32
C ALA A 54 18.67 3.20 -16.11
N ARG A 55 19.54 3.11 -17.12
CA ARG A 55 20.93 3.64 -17.08
C ARG A 55 21.00 5.11 -16.66
N SER A 56 19.92 5.88 -16.81
CA SER A 56 19.78 7.26 -16.35
C SER A 56 19.56 7.43 -14.84
N LEU A 57 19.39 6.36 -14.05
CA LEU A 57 18.98 6.42 -12.64
C LEU A 57 19.99 5.90 -11.61
N SER A 58 21.19 5.43 -11.96
CA SER A 58 22.15 5.02 -10.93
C SER A 58 23.62 5.13 -11.33
N ALA A 59 24.28 6.17 -10.84
CA ALA A 59 25.66 6.00 -10.40
C ALA A 59 25.71 4.83 -9.38
N VAL A 60 26.82 4.09 -9.36
CA VAL A 60 27.13 3.17 -8.26
C VAL A 60 27.15 3.99 -6.98
N ARG A 61 26.08 3.92 -6.19
CA ARG A 61 26.01 4.61 -4.89
C ARG A 61 26.82 3.79 -3.90
N PRO A 62 27.62 4.42 -3.03
CA PRO A 62 28.22 3.73 -1.91
C PRO A 62 27.13 3.05 -1.08
N ALA A 63 27.50 1.98 -0.37
CA ALA A 63 26.59 1.30 0.54
C ALA A 63 25.92 2.31 1.49
N PRO A 64 24.64 2.10 1.85
CA PRO A 64 23.93 3.00 2.74
C PRO A 64 24.68 3.14 4.08
N ARG A 65 24.59 4.33 4.69
CA ARG A 65 25.38 4.68 5.87
C ARG A 65 25.17 3.73 7.06
N ASP A 66 23.96 3.20 7.19
CA ASP A 66 23.59 2.28 8.26
C ASP A 66 24.32 0.92 8.13
N GLU A 67 24.58 0.48 6.89
CA GLU A 67 25.34 -0.75 6.60
C GLU A 67 26.85 -0.54 6.73
N LEU A 68 27.35 0.65 6.36
CA LEU A 68 28.76 1.01 6.53
C LEU A 68 29.19 1.00 8.00
N ALA A 69 28.29 1.35 8.92
CA ALA A 69 28.59 1.43 10.35
C ALA A 69 28.64 0.05 11.02
N PHE A 70 27.84 -0.92 10.56
CA PHE A 70 27.74 -2.25 11.16
C PHE A 70 27.73 -3.33 10.06
N PRO A 71 28.90 -3.95 9.78
CA PRO A 71 28.99 -5.01 8.77
C PRO A 71 28.16 -6.25 9.11
N ASP A 72 28.10 -6.63 10.39
CA ASP A 72 27.37 -7.83 10.84
C ASP A 72 25.85 -7.61 10.80
N GLU A 73 25.11 -8.57 10.23
CA GLU A 73 23.66 -8.50 10.11
C GLU A 73 22.95 -8.56 11.47
N GLU A 74 23.43 -9.39 12.39
CA GLU A 74 22.84 -9.54 13.72
C GLU A 74 22.87 -8.24 14.52
N LYS A 75 24.00 -7.51 14.44
CA LYS A 75 24.17 -6.20 15.10
C LYS A 75 23.26 -5.15 14.47
N ARG A 76 23.11 -5.15 13.14
CA ARG A 76 22.15 -4.28 12.44
C ARG A 76 20.72 -4.51 12.91
N ALA A 77 20.29 -5.77 12.95
CA ALA A 77 18.95 -6.13 13.42
C ALA A 77 18.71 -5.73 14.90
N HIS A 78 19.75 -5.80 15.74
CA HIS A 78 19.68 -5.31 17.12
C HIS A 78 19.52 -3.78 17.19
N VAL A 79 20.31 -3.03 16.43
CA VAL A 79 20.24 -1.56 16.38
C VAL A 79 18.89 -1.08 15.85
N ASP A 80 18.32 -1.74 14.83
CA ASP A 80 16.99 -1.42 14.32
C ASP A 80 15.88 -1.64 15.37
N LYS A 81 16.01 -2.70 16.18
CA LYS A 81 15.11 -2.93 17.32
C LYS A 81 15.26 -1.83 18.38
N LEU A 82 16.47 -1.34 18.64
CA LEU A 82 16.69 -0.20 19.54
C LEU A 82 16.06 1.08 18.97
N ARG A 83 16.27 1.36 17.68
CA ARG A 83 15.69 2.53 16.99
C ARG A 83 14.17 2.55 17.09
N THR A 84 13.53 1.42 16.77
CA THR A 84 12.06 1.30 16.83
C THR A 84 11.53 1.43 18.26
N LYS A 85 12.26 0.94 19.27
CA LYS A 85 11.92 1.13 20.69
C LYS A 85 12.02 2.61 21.10
N ALA A 86 13.09 3.31 20.72
CA ALA A 86 13.27 4.73 21.01
C ALA A 86 12.14 5.59 20.42
N MET A 87 11.65 5.24 19.23
CA MET A 87 10.57 5.96 18.56
C MET A 87 9.17 5.74 19.14
N ARG A 88 8.99 4.81 20.09
CA ARG A 88 7.66 4.50 20.66
C ARG A 88 7.02 5.70 21.36
N GLY A 89 7.80 6.51 22.08
CA GLY A 89 7.30 7.70 22.76
C GLY A 89 6.69 8.72 21.80
N LEU A 90 7.42 9.04 20.73
CA LEU A 90 6.98 9.99 19.70
C LEU A 90 5.72 9.50 18.98
N ARG A 91 5.65 8.20 18.67
CA ARG A 91 4.46 7.59 18.05
C ARG A 91 3.25 7.63 18.96
N ARG A 92 3.44 7.42 20.27
CA ARG A 92 2.38 7.53 21.27
C ARG A 92 1.84 8.97 21.36
N GLU A 93 2.71 9.96 21.24
CA GLU A 93 2.36 11.39 21.17
C GLU A 93 1.85 11.81 19.78
N ALA A 94 1.74 10.88 18.82
CA ALA A 94 1.32 11.12 17.44
C ALA A 94 2.13 12.21 16.70
N LYS A 95 3.42 12.36 17.04
CA LYS A 95 4.33 13.30 16.36
C LYS A 95 4.64 12.84 14.95
N LYS A 96 4.80 13.79 14.03
CA LYS A 96 5.14 13.50 12.62
C LYS A 96 6.51 12.83 12.48
N GLY A 97 7.44 13.15 13.38
CA GLY A 97 8.78 12.58 13.43
C GLY A 97 9.62 13.23 14.52
N GLU A 98 10.92 12.92 14.55
CA GLU A 98 11.84 13.46 15.57
C GLU A 98 12.00 14.98 15.53
N ALA A 99 11.87 15.56 14.34
CA ALA A 99 11.95 17.01 14.13
C ALA A 99 10.71 17.77 14.64
N ASP A 100 9.60 17.08 14.91
CA ASP A 100 8.34 17.68 15.34
C ASP A 100 8.39 17.99 16.85
N ARG A 101 8.84 19.21 17.15
CA ARG A 101 8.97 19.75 18.51
C ARG A 101 8.04 20.95 18.74
N HIS A 102 6.92 21.02 18.02
CA HIS A 102 5.96 22.11 18.17
C HIS A 102 5.28 22.06 19.54
N VAL A 103 5.29 23.19 20.25
CA VAL A 103 4.60 23.38 21.53
C VAL A 103 3.31 24.13 21.25
N TYR A 104 2.17 23.45 21.42
CA TYR A 104 0.86 24.05 21.22
C TYR A 104 0.51 25.00 22.36
N ASP A 105 -0.17 26.11 22.02
CA ASP A 105 -0.80 26.96 23.03
C ASP A 105 -2.10 26.32 23.49
N LEU A 106 -2.04 25.64 24.65
CA LEU A 106 -3.18 24.94 25.23
C LEU A 106 -4.24 25.91 25.79
N LYS A 107 -3.85 27.14 26.14
CA LYS A 107 -4.72 28.13 26.77
C LYS A 107 -4.53 29.51 26.12
N PRO A 108 -4.97 29.68 24.86
CA PRO A 108 -4.77 30.93 24.16
C PRO A 108 -5.53 32.08 24.82
N LYS A 109 -4.83 33.20 25.03
CA LYS A 109 -5.34 34.35 25.78
C LYS A 109 -6.68 34.87 25.26
N HIS A 110 -6.86 34.95 23.95
CA HIS A 110 -8.07 35.53 23.35
C HIS A 110 -9.35 34.70 23.59
N LEU A 111 -9.22 33.44 24.03
CA LEU A 111 -10.37 32.63 24.44
C LEU A 111 -10.70 32.81 25.93
N PHE A 112 -9.69 33.02 26.77
CA PHE A 112 -9.83 32.98 28.23
C PHE A 112 -9.76 34.36 28.92
N CYS A 113 -9.41 35.41 28.17
CA CYS A 113 -9.26 36.76 28.70
C CYS A 113 -10.37 37.67 28.20
N GLY A 114 -10.87 38.54 29.08
CA GLY A 114 -11.89 39.54 28.77
C GLY A 114 -13.32 39.06 28.97
N LYS A 115 -14.25 40.01 29.01
CA LYS A 115 -15.71 39.77 29.01
C LYS A 115 -16.31 40.47 27.79
N ARG A 116 -17.34 39.87 27.20
CA ARG A 116 -18.07 40.49 26.09
C ARG A 116 -18.96 41.62 26.64
N GLY A 117 -18.72 42.84 26.16
CA GLY A 117 -19.58 43.99 26.44
C GLY A 117 -20.70 44.14 25.41
N ASN A 118 -21.53 45.19 25.56
CA ASN A 118 -22.48 45.58 24.51
C ASN A 118 -21.72 46.28 23.38
N GLY A 119 -21.87 45.79 22.14
CA GLY A 119 -21.23 46.36 20.95
C GLY A 119 -20.54 45.31 20.10
N LYS A 120 -19.35 45.65 19.58
CA LYS A 120 -18.60 44.80 18.65
C LYS A 120 -17.93 43.62 19.37
N THR A 121 -18.06 42.43 18.79
CA THR A 121 -17.43 41.18 19.26
C THR A 121 -16.10 40.94 18.54
N ASP A 122 -15.17 40.26 19.23
CA ASP A 122 -13.81 39.99 18.74
C ASP A 122 -13.74 38.96 17.60
N TRP A 123 -14.77 38.13 17.43
CA TRP A 123 -14.89 37.10 16.40
C TRP A 123 -16.19 37.27 15.59
N ARG A 124 -16.25 36.67 14.40
CA ARG A 124 -17.38 36.73 13.46
C ARG A 124 -18.06 35.38 13.34
#